data_AF-A0A822EVL2-F1
#
_entry.id   AF-A0A822EVL2-F1
#
_cell.length_a   1.000
_cell.length_b   1.000
_cell.length_c   1.000
_cell.angle_alpha   90.00
_cell.angle_beta   90.00
_cell.angle_gamma   90.00
#
_symmetry.space_group_name_H-M   'P 1'
#
loop_
_entity.id
_entity.type
_entity.pdbx_description
1 polymer ?
#
loop_
_entity_poly.entity_id
_entity_poly.type
_entity_poly.pdbx_seq_one_letter_code
_entity_poly.pdbx_strand_id
1 'polypeptide(L)' 'MSVQIQQQNETIKSVFTTITELIPIVTLSLGICQQLATTTTTSNSTDRQVKLPSDTTTSQIQTLINFLNEQ' A
#
# COMPACT_ATOMS: atom_id res chain seq x y z
N MET A 1 -29.20 -24.63 3.94
CA MET A 1 -27.86 -24.77 4.55
C MET A 1 -26.72 -24.53 3.54
N SER A 2 -26.83 -24.93 2.26
CA SER A 2 -25.74 -24.66 1.27
C SER A 2 -25.59 -23.19 0.84
N VAL A 3 -26.68 -22.43 0.75
CA VAL A 3 -26.64 -21.00 0.35
C VAL A 3 -25.81 -20.16 1.34
N GLN A 4 -25.94 -20.44 2.64
CA GLN A 4 -25.25 -19.71 3.69
C GLN A 4 -23.73 -20.00 3.67
N ILE A 5 -23.35 -21.26 3.41
CA ILE A 5 -21.94 -21.66 3.22
C ILE A 5 -21.37 -21.03 1.94
N GLN A 6 -22.15 -21.00 0.86
CA GLN A 6 -21.72 -20.40 -0.40
C GLN A 6 -21.49 -18.89 -0.27
N GLN A 7 -22.38 -18.18 0.45
CA GLN A 7 -22.20 -16.77 0.78
C GLN A 7 -20.93 -16.55 1.60
N GLN A 8 -20.68 -17.38 2.62
CA GLN A 8 -19.47 -17.29 3.44
C GLN A 8 -18.20 -17.47 2.61
N ASN A 9 -18.19 -18.41 1.67
CA ASN A 9 -17.04 -18.64 0.79
C ASN A 9 -16.74 -17.45 -0.12
N GLU A 10 -17.76 -16.78 -0.67
CA GLU A 10 -17.56 -15.58 -1.48
C GLU A 10 -17.05 -14.40 -0.63
N THR A 11 -17.57 -14.23 0.59
CA THR A 11 -17.04 -13.22 1.53
C THR A 11 -15.57 -13.49 1.85
N ILE A 12 -15.20 -14.74 2.14
CA ILE A 12 -13.81 -15.11 2.44
C ILE A 12 -12.90 -14.82 1.23
N LYS A 13 -13.32 -15.16 0.01
CA LYS A 13 -12.57 -14.83 -1.21
C LYS A 13 -12.38 -13.33 -1.39
N SER A 14 -13.45 -12.55 -1.17
CA SER A 14 -13.40 -11.09 -1.26
C SER A 14 -12.40 -10.52 -0.25
N VAL A 15 -12.48 -10.93 1.02
CA VAL A 15 -11.56 -10.48 2.07
C VAL A 15 -10.12 -10.86 1.74
N PHE A 16 -9.88 -12.08 1.27
CA PHE A 16 -8.55 -12.54 0.89
C PHE A 16 -7.96 -11.73 -0.27
N THR A 17 -8.79 -11.41 -1.27
CA THR A 17 -8.40 -10.57 -2.41
C THR A 17 -8.01 -9.17 -1.93
N THR A 18 -8.86 -8.53 -1.12
CA THR A 18 -8.58 -7.20 -0.55
C THR A 18 -7.29 -7.19 0.27
N ILE A 19 -7.07 -8.17 1.14
CA ILE A 19 -5.83 -8.24 1.94
C ILE A 19 -4.60 -8.35 1.02
N THR A 20 -4.67 -9.19 -0.01
CA THR A 20 -3.56 -9.40 -0.95
C THR A 20 -3.23 -8.12 -1.72
N GLU A 21 -4.23 -7.31 -2.06
CA GLU A 21 -4.04 -6.02 -2.75
C GLU A 21 -3.50 -4.91 -1.84
N LEU A 22 -3.82 -4.95 -0.54
CA LEU A 22 -3.38 -3.95 0.44
C LEU A 22 -1.94 -4.16 0.95
N ILE A 23 -1.45 -5.40 1.02
CA ILE A 23 -0.09 -5.70 1.52
C ILE A 23 1.01 -4.91 0.79
N PRO A 24 1.02 -4.84 -0.56
CA PRO A 24 2.00 -4.05 -1.29
C PRO A 24 1.92 -2.55 -1.00
N ILE A 25 0.72 -2.02 -0.79
CA ILE A 25 0.49 -0.59 -0.51
C ILE A 25 1.07 -0.23 0.86
N VAL A 26 0.81 -1.06 1.88
CA VAL A 26 1.34 -0.87 3.23
C VAL A 26 2.87 -0.99 3.24
N THR A 27 3.41 -1.94 2.49
CA THR A 27 4.86 -2.13 2.39
C THR A 27 5.53 -0.93 1.71
N LEU A 28 4.91 -0.42 0.63
CA LEU A 28 5.41 0.73 -0.10
C LEU A 28 5.35 2.00 0.74
N SER A 29 4.20 2.28 1.36
CA SER A 29 4.01 3.48 2.20
C SER A 29 4.96 3.48 3.39
N LEU A 30 5.15 2.34 4.06
CA LEU A 30 6.10 2.20 5.16
C LEU A 30 7.55 2.41 4.69
N GLY A 31 7.92 1.91 3.51
CA GLY A 31 9.24 2.14 2.92
C GLY A 31 9.51 3.61 2.62
N ILE A 32 8.51 4.32 2.09
CA ILE A 32 8.57 5.77 1.84
C ILE A 32 8.69 6.53 3.17
N CYS A 33 7.83 6.25 4.15
CA CYS A 33 7.87 6.90 5.46
C CYS A 33 9.20 6.71 6.18
N GLN A 34 9.82 5.53 6.11
CA GLN A 34 11.15 5.29 6.68
C GLN A 34 12.25 6.07 5.95
N GLN A 35 12.18 6.16 4.61
CA GLN A 35 13.10 7.01 3.85
C GLN A 35 12.94 8.49 4.25
N LEU A 36 11.72 8.97 4.46
CA LEU A 36 11.49 10.32 4.96
C LEU A 36 11.99 10.50 6.40
N ALA A 37 11.71 9.56 7.30
CA ALA A 37 12.10 9.66 8.71
C ALA A 37 13.63 9.65 8.91
N THR A 38 14.37 8.93 8.07
CA THR A 38 15.85 8.92 8.08
C THR A 38 16.47 10.20 7.52
N THR A 39 15.69 11.09 6.88
CA THR A 39 16.17 12.38 6.37
C THR A 39 16.11 13.53 7.38
N THR A 40 15.50 13.31 8.55
CA THR A 40 15.46 14.31 9.63
C THR A 40 16.75 14.31 10.45
N THR A 41 17.76 15.10 10.04
CA THR A 41 18.76 15.75 10.94
C THR A 41 19.73 16.73 10.23
N THR A 42 19.48 17.15 8.99
CA THR A 42 20.26 18.27 8.41
C THR A 42 19.36 19.14 7.57
N SER A 43 19.18 20.38 8.01
CA SER A 43 18.38 21.44 7.38
C SER A 43 18.98 21.91 6.03
N ASN A 44 19.30 21.00 5.12
CA ASN A 44 19.61 21.35 3.73
C ASN A 44 18.37 21.12 2.86
N SER A 45 17.78 22.23 2.41
CA SER A 45 16.58 22.33 1.58
C SER A 45 16.81 21.83 0.14
N THR A 46 17.34 20.62 -0.01
CA THR A 46 17.45 19.95 -1.31
C THR A 46 16.36 18.91 -1.38
N ASP A 47 15.42 19.06 -2.33
CA ASP A 47 14.39 18.05 -2.64
C ASP A 47 15.09 16.70 -2.84
N ARG A 48 14.96 15.80 -1.87
CA ARG A 48 15.52 14.45 -1.98
C ARG A 48 14.50 13.53 -2.63
N GLN A 49 14.92 12.92 -3.72
CA GLN A 49 14.14 11.91 -4.41
C GLN A 49 13.94 10.68 -3.50
N VAL A 50 12.68 10.32 -3.27
CA VAL A 50 12.31 9.04 -2.67
C VAL A 50 12.55 7.94 -3.69
N LYS A 51 13.30 6.90 -3.29
CA LYS A 51 13.58 5.77 -4.18
C LYS A 51 12.52 4.69 -3.97
N LEU A 52 11.77 4.40 -5.03
CA LEU A 52 10.84 3.28 -5.04
C LEU A 52 11.63 1.97 -5.18
N PRO A 53 11.20 0.87 -4.53
CA PRO A 53 11.69 -0.47 -4.83
C PRO A 53 11.59 -0.76 -6.34
N SER A 54 12.57 -1.48 -6.90
CA SER A 54 12.64 -1.80 -8.34
C SER A 54 11.41 -2.52 -8.88
N ASP A 55 10.72 -3.25 -8.02
CA ASP A 55 9.57 -4.08 -8.39
C ASP A 55 8.23 -3.36 -8.15
N THR A 56 8.27 -2.04 -7.87
CA THR A 56 7.07 -1.23 -7.70
C THR A 56 6.38 -1.01 -9.03
N THR A 57 5.16 -1.49 -9.15
CA THR A 57 4.34 -1.31 -10.35
C THR A 57 3.58 0.02 -10.32
N THR A 58 3.27 0.58 -11.48
CA THR A 58 2.42 1.78 -11.60
C THR A 58 1.06 1.57 -10.93
N SER A 59 0.52 0.34 -10.97
CA SER A 59 -0.73 0.01 -10.29
C SER A 59 -0.63 0.20 -8.78
N GLN A 60 0.45 -0.28 -8.15
CA GLN A 60 0.65 -0.11 -6.70
C GLN A 60 0.80 1.37 -6.30
N ILE A 61 1.46 2.17 -7.14
CA ILE A 61 1.56 3.62 -6.93
C ILE A 61 0.19 4.28 -7.03
N GLN A 62 -0.60 3.95 -8.06
CA GLN A 62 -1.93 4.51 -8.24
C GLN A 62 -2.86 4.14 -7.08
N THR A 63 -2.83 2.89 -6.61
CA THR A 63 -3.64 2.48 -5.46
C THR A 63 -3.22 3.19 -4.18
N LEU A 64 -1.91 3.40 -3.97
CA LEU A 64 -1.43 4.22 -2.85
C LEU A 64 -1.92 5.67 -2.93
N ILE A 65 -1.86 6.29 -4.12
CA ILE A 65 -2.38 7.66 -4.33
C ILE A 65 -3.87 7.72 -4.01
N ASN A 66 -4.67 6.78 -4.52
CA ASN A 66 -6.10 6.74 -4.26
C ASN A 66 -6.38 6.56 -2.76
N PHE A 67 -5.68 5.64 -2.10
CA PHE A 67 -5.79 5.44 -0.64
C PHE A 67 -5.49 6.71 0.15
N LEU A 68 -4.46 7.47 -0.23
CA LEU A 68 -4.09 8.71 0.45
C LEU A 68 -5.08 9.85 0.19
N ASN A 69 -5.75 9.87 -0.96
CA ASN A 69 -6.76 10.89 -1.31
C ASN A 69 -8.14 10.60 -0.68
N GLU A 70 -8.38 9.37 -0.22
CA GLU A 70 -9.64 8.95 0.44
C GLU A 70 -9.58 9.07 1.98
N GLN A 71 -8.45 9.48 2.57
CA GLN A 71 -8.27 9.78 4.00
C GLN A 71 -8.41 11.28 4.28
#